data_AF-A0A433Q6K7-F1
#
_entry.id   AF-A0A433Q6K7-F1
#
_cell.length_a   1.000
_cell.length_b   1.000
_cell.length_c   1.000
_cell.angle_alpha   90.00
_cell.angle_beta   90.00
_cell.angle_gamma   90.00
#
_symmetry.space_group_name_H-M   'P 1'
#
loop_
_entity.id
_entity.type
_entity.pdbx_description
1 polymer ?
#
loop_
_entity_poly.entity_id
_entity_poly.type
_entity_poly.pdbx_seq_one_letter_code
_entity_poly.pdbx_strand_id
1 'polypeptide(L)'
;MLRYVRHAVSENRKRFIDTKNGFDLDLTYITDNIIAMAFPGDSIEGLYRNALEEVRSRSERTYDETRFDAPVACYPFDDHQPPPFETIEQFCREAIEWLNAGAEHTNVVVIHCKAGKGRTGVMICALLVYMGVAKTTEEALQIYADKRTWDGRGLTVPSQVRYVRYFEQHLASGVDYEPPKLAFSKIVITPTPKVFYDYEMRFSIYHGGHKIYNWRQQTCFIERQNDRIIIRMSRGPSITGDVKVAFFYKGLFPKRPLFRFWLNTAFIPIDPSTSDATPRARRIRLPKSEIDDAIDDRYHERFGENFAVEIMFEEVEEERESVMSLVGNLEEEGDAGDDQDIELVAVSVHGEFNMALGEGKGVDGEGHQEDGESSTHSDLIVLEGLSSSRELEEGETGGAYVNVTEKRSNQRY
;
A
#
# COMPACT_ATOMS: atom_id res chain seq x y z
N MET A 1 -30.43 4.59 22.71
CA MET A 1 -29.06 4.14 23.05
C MET A 1 -28.22 3.88 21.79
N LEU A 2 -28.52 2.85 20.98
CA LEU A 2 -27.75 2.47 19.77
C LEU A 2 -27.31 3.64 18.86
N ARG A 3 -28.21 4.57 18.51
CA ARG A 3 -27.86 5.76 17.68
C ARG A 3 -26.71 6.59 18.27
N TYR A 4 -26.69 6.79 19.59
CA TYR A 4 -25.60 7.51 20.27
C TYR A 4 -24.26 6.78 20.15
N VAL A 5 -24.28 5.44 20.25
CA VAL A 5 -23.08 4.60 20.05
C VAL A 5 -22.59 4.66 18.60
N ARG A 6 -23.50 4.57 17.60
CA ARG A 6 -23.14 4.73 16.18
C ARG A 6 -22.49 6.09 15.89
N HIS A 7 -23.06 7.18 16.42
CA HIS A 7 -22.49 8.52 16.30
C HIS A 7 -21.17 8.72 17.06
N ALA A 8 -20.93 7.95 18.14
CA ALA A 8 -19.64 7.97 18.83
C ALA A 8 -18.53 7.26 18.02
N VAL A 9 -18.83 6.09 17.43
CA VAL A 9 -17.87 5.32 16.61
C VAL A 9 -17.56 5.98 15.26
N SER A 10 -18.47 6.83 14.74
CA SER A 10 -18.22 7.62 13.53
C SER A 10 -17.25 8.80 13.71
N GLU A 11 -17.06 9.28 14.95
CA GLU A 11 -16.30 10.50 15.25
C GLU A 11 -16.67 11.67 14.29
N ASN A 12 -15.68 12.28 13.63
CA ASN A 12 -15.83 13.42 12.73
C ASN A 12 -16.21 13.04 11.28
N ARG A 13 -16.65 11.81 10.99
CA ARG A 13 -16.99 11.39 9.62
C ARG A 13 -18.40 11.84 9.22
N LYS A 14 -18.60 12.18 7.94
CA LYS A 14 -19.93 12.44 7.37
C LYS A 14 -20.65 11.10 7.17
N ARG A 15 -21.95 11.09 7.45
CA ARG A 15 -22.79 9.87 7.49
C ARG A 15 -23.99 10.04 6.59
N PHE A 16 -24.38 8.97 5.91
CA PHE A 16 -25.64 8.92 5.17
C PHE A 16 -26.80 8.72 6.15
N ILE A 17 -27.74 9.67 6.15
CA ILE A 17 -28.92 9.65 7.02
C ILE A 17 -30.17 9.84 6.16
N ASP A 18 -30.94 8.76 5.98
CA ASP A 18 -32.26 8.80 5.34
C ASP A 18 -33.33 8.64 6.42
N THR A 19 -34.00 9.75 6.74
CA THR A 19 -35.07 9.78 7.76
C THR A 19 -36.40 9.19 7.29
N LYS A 20 -36.57 8.90 5.99
CA LYS A 20 -37.78 8.26 5.44
C LYS A 20 -37.67 6.74 5.51
N ASN A 21 -36.51 6.20 5.10
CA ASN A 21 -36.25 4.76 5.11
C ASN A 21 -35.56 4.27 6.41
N GLY A 22 -35.16 5.19 7.30
CA GLY A 22 -34.61 4.89 8.62
C GLY A 22 -33.10 4.60 8.64
N PHE A 23 -32.38 4.86 7.53
CA PHE A 23 -30.95 4.59 7.42
C PHE A 23 -30.11 5.62 8.18
N ASP A 24 -29.06 5.12 8.85
CA ASP A 24 -28.04 5.88 9.57
C ASP A 24 -26.72 5.10 9.45
N LEU A 25 -25.95 5.37 8.39
CA LEU A 25 -24.81 4.57 7.94
C LEU A 25 -23.52 5.40 7.92
N ASP A 26 -22.38 4.81 8.29
CA ASP A 26 -21.06 5.43 8.13
C ASP A 26 -20.56 5.26 6.69
N LEU A 27 -21.30 5.90 5.78
CA LEU A 27 -21.19 5.83 4.32
C LEU A 27 -21.22 7.25 3.75
N THR A 28 -20.51 7.49 2.65
CA THR A 28 -20.35 8.81 2.02
C THR A 28 -20.13 8.68 0.51
N TYR A 29 -20.97 9.35 -0.29
CA TYR A 29 -20.70 9.57 -1.72
C TYR A 29 -19.59 10.62 -1.89
N ILE A 30 -18.48 10.22 -2.51
CA ILE A 30 -17.35 11.10 -2.84
C ILE A 30 -17.60 11.74 -4.21
N THR A 31 -17.89 10.93 -5.22
CA THR A 31 -18.60 11.32 -6.46
C THR A 31 -19.98 10.65 -6.45
N ASP A 32 -20.76 10.80 -7.51
CA ASP A 32 -22.06 10.13 -7.63
C ASP A 32 -21.93 8.60 -7.78
N ASN A 33 -20.76 8.12 -8.25
CA ASN A 33 -20.44 6.72 -8.51
C ASN A 33 -19.28 6.13 -7.66
N ILE A 34 -18.66 6.90 -6.76
CA ILE A 34 -17.62 6.43 -5.82
C ILE A 34 -18.09 6.68 -4.39
N ILE A 35 -18.23 5.59 -3.63
CA ILE A 35 -18.64 5.58 -2.22
C ILE A 35 -17.46 5.21 -1.34
N ALA A 36 -17.31 5.95 -0.24
CA ALA A 36 -16.46 5.61 0.90
C ALA A 36 -17.32 5.13 2.07
N MET A 37 -17.01 3.99 2.69
CA MET A 37 -17.67 3.55 3.93
C MET A 37 -16.72 2.96 4.97
N ALA A 38 -17.12 2.96 6.23
CA ALA A 38 -16.48 2.14 7.26
C ALA A 38 -16.97 0.68 7.17
N PHE A 39 -16.24 -0.23 7.82
CA PHE A 39 -16.51 -1.67 7.74
C PHE A 39 -17.99 -1.99 8.06
N PRO A 40 -18.72 -2.68 7.15
CA PRO A 40 -20.08 -3.15 7.41
C PRO A 40 -20.11 -4.23 8.50
N GLY A 41 -20.21 -3.79 9.76
CA GLY A 41 -20.41 -4.66 10.91
C GLY A 41 -21.81 -5.27 10.96
N ASP A 42 -22.00 -6.25 11.86
CA ASP A 42 -23.16 -7.16 11.97
C ASP A 42 -24.55 -6.48 11.88
N SER A 43 -24.66 -5.20 12.20
CA SER A 43 -25.91 -4.44 12.03
C SER A 43 -26.34 -4.18 10.57
N ILE A 44 -25.57 -4.61 9.57
CA ILE A 44 -25.96 -4.67 8.14
C ILE A 44 -26.55 -6.03 7.75
N GLU A 45 -26.45 -7.05 8.60
CA GLU A 45 -27.19 -8.33 8.44
C GLU A 45 -28.71 -8.10 8.53
N GLY A 46 -29.14 -7.12 9.32
CA GLY A 46 -30.51 -6.59 9.31
C GLY A 46 -30.92 -5.79 8.06
N LEU A 47 -29.96 -5.47 7.17
CA LEU A 47 -30.18 -4.90 5.84
C LEU A 47 -30.32 -6.01 4.79
N TYR A 48 -29.50 -7.07 4.91
CA TYR A 48 -29.37 -8.20 3.97
C TYR A 48 -30.24 -9.44 4.28
N ARG A 49 -31.13 -9.32 5.27
CA ARG A 49 -32.14 -10.30 5.79
C ARG A 49 -31.69 -11.17 6.96
N ASN A 50 -32.50 -11.10 8.02
CA ASN A 50 -32.68 -12.02 9.14
C ASN A 50 -31.42 -12.43 9.95
N ALA A 51 -31.52 -12.25 11.27
CA ALA A 51 -30.48 -12.68 12.20
C ALA A 51 -30.32 -14.20 12.20
N LEU A 52 -29.06 -14.65 12.15
CA LEU A 52 -28.62 -15.88 12.81
C LEU A 52 -27.84 -15.50 14.08
N GLU A 53 -27.89 -16.37 15.08
CA GLU A 53 -27.11 -16.20 16.30
C GLU A 53 -25.67 -16.71 16.10
N GLU A 54 -24.77 -16.21 16.95
CA GLU A 54 -23.44 -16.78 17.24
C GLU A 54 -22.38 -16.79 16.11
N VAL A 55 -21.30 -16.01 16.28
CA VAL A 55 -19.90 -16.50 16.34
C VAL A 55 -18.92 -15.36 16.72
N ARG A 56 -17.68 -15.73 17.05
CA ARG A 56 -16.65 -14.95 17.76
C ARG A 56 -15.72 -14.12 16.83
N SER A 57 -14.83 -13.35 17.47
CA SER A 57 -13.70 -12.57 16.91
C SER A 57 -14.03 -11.24 16.23
N ARG A 58 -13.09 -10.27 16.34
CA ARG A 58 -13.31 -8.82 16.10
C ARG A 58 -12.09 -8.04 15.58
N SER A 59 -11.03 -8.71 15.12
CA SER A 59 -9.78 -8.08 14.64
C SER A 59 -9.74 -7.97 13.12
N GLU A 60 -9.78 -9.12 12.44
CA GLU A 60 -9.79 -9.32 10.98
C GLU A 60 -11.09 -10.01 10.55
N ARG A 61 -11.61 -9.65 9.37
CA ARG A 61 -12.78 -10.28 8.73
C ARG A 61 -12.73 -10.07 7.21
N THR A 62 -12.36 -11.13 6.50
CA THR A 62 -12.97 -11.40 5.19
C THR A 62 -14.48 -11.59 5.37
N TYR A 63 -15.25 -11.34 4.33
CA TYR A 63 -16.66 -11.79 4.28
C TYR A 63 -16.75 -13.13 3.58
N ASP A 64 -17.84 -13.82 3.84
CA ASP A 64 -18.46 -14.69 2.86
C ASP A 64 -18.95 -13.81 1.69
N GLU A 65 -18.29 -13.93 0.54
CA GLU A 65 -18.55 -13.10 -0.65
C GLU A 65 -19.95 -13.34 -1.23
N THR A 66 -20.56 -14.50 -0.96
CA THR A 66 -21.94 -14.82 -1.41
C THR A 66 -23.02 -13.97 -0.74
N ARG A 67 -22.64 -13.15 0.25
CA ARG A 67 -23.50 -12.13 0.87
C ARG A 67 -23.71 -10.89 0.01
N PHE A 68 -22.97 -10.73 -1.09
CA PHE A 68 -23.09 -9.61 -2.02
C PHE A 68 -23.62 -10.08 -3.38
N ASP A 69 -24.64 -9.40 -3.92
CA ASP A 69 -25.18 -9.63 -5.27
C ASP A 69 -24.21 -9.18 -6.40
N ALA A 70 -22.93 -8.89 -6.10
CA ALA A 70 -22.00 -8.17 -6.96
C ALA A 70 -20.52 -8.47 -6.66
N PRO A 71 -19.57 -8.13 -7.57
CA PRO A 71 -18.15 -8.46 -7.40
C PRO A 71 -17.49 -7.85 -6.15
N VAL A 72 -16.63 -8.66 -5.52
CA VAL A 72 -15.75 -8.28 -4.40
C VAL A 72 -14.30 -8.37 -4.89
N ALA A 73 -13.42 -7.46 -4.44
CA ALA A 73 -12.04 -7.41 -4.90
C ALA A 73 -11.08 -7.07 -3.73
N CYS A 74 -10.11 -7.94 -3.46
CA CYS A 74 -9.25 -7.81 -2.29
C CYS A 74 -7.91 -7.12 -2.63
N TYR A 75 -7.70 -5.93 -2.05
CA TYR A 75 -6.44 -5.18 -2.11
C TYR A 75 -5.95 -4.92 -0.67
N PRO A 76 -5.42 -5.94 0.04
CA PRO A 76 -5.16 -5.87 1.47
C PRO A 76 -3.84 -5.13 1.75
N PHE A 77 -3.85 -4.20 2.70
CA PHE A 77 -2.62 -3.58 3.21
C PHE A 77 -2.78 -3.11 4.66
N ASP A 78 -1.66 -3.12 5.39
CA ASP A 78 -1.58 -2.85 6.82
C ASP A 78 -2.22 -1.50 7.24
N ASP A 79 -2.86 -1.49 8.40
CA ASP A 79 -3.45 -0.28 8.97
C ASP A 79 -2.37 0.77 9.32
N HIS A 80 -2.63 2.03 8.97
CA HIS A 80 -1.69 3.17 9.10
C HIS A 80 -0.41 3.05 8.24
N GLN A 81 -0.45 2.28 7.16
CA GLN A 81 0.64 2.13 6.18
C GLN A 81 0.09 2.41 4.76
N PRO A 82 0.91 2.78 3.77
CA PRO A 82 0.48 2.80 2.37
C PRO A 82 0.27 1.35 1.85
N PRO A 83 -0.45 1.17 0.73
CA PRO A 83 -0.42 -0.08 -0.02
C PRO A 83 0.94 -0.30 -0.69
N PRO A 84 1.24 -1.52 -1.17
CA PRO A 84 2.26 -1.70 -2.21
C PRO A 84 1.92 -0.84 -3.43
N PHE A 85 2.93 -0.31 -4.12
CA PHE A 85 2.69 0.68 -5.18
C PHE A 85 1.87 0.13 -6.36
N GLU A 86 2.24 -1.06 -6.85
CA GLU A 86 1.57 -1.78 -7.96
C GLU A 86 0.07 -2.02 -7.67
N THR A 87 -0.28 -2.26 -6.40
CA THR A 87 -1.67 -2.46 -5.96
C THR A 87 -2.55 -1.23 -6.16
N ILE A 88 -1.96 -0.02 -6.23
CA ILE A 88 -2.71 1.21 -6.51
C ILE A 88 -3.22 1.20 -7.96
N GLU A 89 -2.33 0.92 -8.92
CA GLU A 89 -2.69 0.91 -10.34
C GLU A 89 -3.68 -0.21 -10.66
N GLN A 90 -3.42 -1.43 -10.16
CA GLN A 90 -4.32 -2.57 -10.37
C GLN A 90 -5.75 -2.24 -9.92
N PHE A 91 -5.91 -1.72 -8.71
CA PHE A 91 -7.21 -1.28 -8.19
C PHE A 91 -7.82 -0.18 -9.07
N CYS A 92 -7.05 0.83 -9.46
CA CYS A 92 -7.57 1.96 -10.24
C CYS A 92 -8.04 1.52 -11.64
N ARG A 93 -7.32 0.59 -12.29
CA ARG A 93 -7.73 -0.04 -13.55
C ARG A 93 -9.04 -0.82 -13.39
N GLU A 94 -9.10 -1.77 -12.45
CA GLU A 94 -10.26 -2.64 -12.23
C GLU A 94 -11.50 -1.86 -11.78
N ALA A 95 -11.32 -0.78 -11.00
CA ALA A 95 -12.40 0.14 -10.64
C ALA A 95 -12.94 0.94 -11.84
N ILE A 96 -12.08 1.42 -12.76
CA ILE A 96 -12.53 2.08 -13.99
C ILE A 96 -13.21 1.09 -14.94
N GLU A 97 -12.68 -0.13 -15.09
CA GLU A 97 -13.30 -1.20 -15.88
C GLU A 97 -14.72 -1.49 -15.40
N TRP A 98 -14.92 -1.62 -14.08
CA TRP A 98 -16.25 -1.77 -13.48
C TRP A 98 -17.17 -0.57 -13.70
N LEU A 99 -16.68 0.67 -13.50
CA LEU A 99 -17.49 1.88 -13.71
C LEU A 99 -17.94 2.04 -15.18
N ASN A 100 -17.08 1.66 -16.13
CA ASN A 100 -17.36 1.74 -17.57
C ASN A 100 -18.23 0.58 -18.09
N ALA A 101 -18.22 -0.58 -17.42
CA ALA A 101 -19.10 -1.70 -17.76
C ALA A 101 -20.59 -1.42 -17.47
N GLY A 102 -20.89 -0.39 -16.66
CA GLY A 102 -22.26 0.00 -16.32
C GLY A 102 -22.98 0.70 -17.47
N ALA A 103 -24.07 0.09 -17.95
CA ALA A 103 -24.98 0.76 -18.89
C ALA A 103 -25.46 2.11 -18.33
N GLU A 104 -25.42 3.15 -19.17
CA GLU A 104 -25.73 4.54 -18.79
C GLU A 104 -24.94 5.07 -17.57
N HIS A 105 -23.73 4.54 -17.32
CA HIS A 105 -22.86 4.85 -16.18
C HIS A 105 -23.49 4.54 -14.80
N THR A 106 -24.38 3.55 -14.72
CA THR A 106 -25.08 3.20 -13.47
C THR A 106 -24.26 2.42 -12.43
N ASN A 107 -23.04 1.99 -12.76
CA ASN A 107 -22.20 1.21 -11.85
C ASN A 107 -21.54 2.08 -10.76
N VAL A 108 -21.34 1.50 -9.59
CA VAL A 108 -20.87 2.18 -8.37
C VAL A 108 -19.71 1.41 -7.75
N VAL A 109 -18.70 2.13 -7.24
CA VAL A 109 -17.53 1.58 -6.53
C VAL A 109 -17.68 1.85 -5.04
N VAL A 110 -17.53 0.84 -4.17
CA VAL A 110 -17.78 0.95 -2.71
C VAL A 110 -16.51 0.57 -1.92
N ILE A 111 -15.61 1.55 -1.79
CA ILE A 111 -14.32 1.32 -1.12
C ILE A 111 -14.47 1.50 0.38
N HIS A 112 -14.00 0.50 1.14
CA HIS A 112 -14.03 0.53 2.59
C HIS A 112 -12.68 0.19 3.22
N CYS A 113 -12.64 0.25 4.55
CA CYS A 113 -11.66 -0.39 5.42
C CYS A 113 -12.26 -0.39 6.84
N LYS A 114 -11.52 -0.82 7.86
CA LYS A 114 -11.97 -0.84 9.26
C LYS A 114 -12.72 0.43 9.72
N ALA A 115 -12.21 1.61 9.37
CA ALA A 115 -12.80 2.92 9.71
C ALA A 115 -13.25 3.77 8.51
N GLY A 116 -13.07 3.28 7.28
CA GLY A 116 -13.42 4.03 6.06
C GLY A 116 -12.72 5.38 5.94
N LYS A 117 -11.43 5.44 6.30
CA LYS A 117 -10.66 6.69 6.44
C LYS A 117 -9.29 6.64 5.77
N GLY A 118 -8.22 6.21 6.46
CA GLY A 118 -6.86 6.28 5.93
C GLY A 118 -6.66 5.44 4.66
N ARG A 119 -6.78 4.11 4.80
CA ARG A 119 -6.61 3.16 3.67
C ARG A 119 -7.58 3.44 2.51
N THR A 120 -8.87 3.57 2.82
CA THR A 120 -9.93 4.00 1.90
C THR A 120 -9.60 5.31 1.17
N GLY A 121 -9.03 6.29 1.88
CA GLY A 121 -8.63 7.58 1.32
C GLY A 121 -7.47 7.48 0.34
N VAL A 122 -6.49 6.59 0.54
CA VAL A 122 -5.42 6.38 -0.45
C VAL A 122 -6.02 5.94 -1.79
N MET A 123 -6.80 4.86 -1.76
CA MET A 123 -7.35 4.26 -2.97
C MET A 123 -8.32 5.23 -3.68
N ILE A 124 -9.19 5.93 -2.92
CA ILE A 124 -10.09 6.93 -3.49
C ILE A 124 -9.33 8.13 -4.09
N CYS A 125 -8.32 8.66 -3.40
CA CYS A 125 -7.55 9.78 -3.95
C CYS A 125 -6.77 9.38 -5.21
N ALA A 126 -6.20 8.18 -5.23
CA ALA A 126 -5.56 7.63 -6.42
C ALA A 126 -6.56 7.47 -7.59
N LEU A 127 -7.75 6.91 -7.35
CA LEU A 127 -8.79 6.78 -8.37
C LEU A 127 -9.30 8.13 -8.89
N LEU A 128 -9.44 9.14 -8.02
CA LEU A 128 -9.81 10.50 -8.44
C LEU A 128 -8.77 11.13 -9.38
N VAL A 129 -7.48 10.87 -9.17
CA VAL A 129 -6.40 11.30 -10.08
C VAL A 129 -6.41 10.48 -11.37
N TYR A 130 -6.54 9.15 -11.28
CA TYR A 130 -6.58 8.24 -12.44
C TYR A 130 -7.74 8.53 -13.40
N MET A 131 -8.92 8.88 -12.85
CA MET A 131 -10.09 9.30 -13.63
C MET A 131 -10.00 10.75 -14.14
N GLY A 132 -8.95 11.51 -13.80
CA GLY A 132 -8.84 12.94 -14.13
C GLY A 132 -9.88 13.84 -13.46
N VAL A 133 -10.59 13.34 -12.44
CA VAL A 133 -11.56 14.10 -11.63
C VAL A 133 -10.85 15.10 -10.72
N ALA A 134 -9.67 14.71 -10.23
CA ALA A 134 -8.69 15.59 -9.63
C ALA A 134 -7.44 15.66 -10.53
N LYS A 135 -6.86 16.85 -10.68
CA LYS A 135 -5.66 17.09 -11.49
C LYS A 135 -4.36 16.98 -10.71
N THR A 136 -4.45 17.00 -9.37
CA THR A 136 -3.31 16.81 -8.46
C THR A 136 -3.74 16.03 -7.23
N THR A 137 -2.76 15.47 -6.50
CA THR A 137 -2.99 14.85 -5.20
C THR A 137 -3.66 15.80 -4.23
N GLU A 138 -3.25 17.07 -4.18
CA GLU A 138 -3.85 18.08 -3.28
C GLU A 138 -5.35 18.30 -3.57
N GLU A 139 -5.77 18.29 -4.83
CA GLU A 139 -7.18 18.38 -5.22
C GLU A 139 -7.95 17.11 -4.81
N ALA A 140 -7.38 15.93 -5.04
CA ALA A 140 -7.96 14.65 -4.64
C ALA A 140 -8.15 14.53 -3.12
N LEU A 141 -7.12 14.92 -2.35
CA LEU A 141 -7.13 14.98 -0.89
C LEU A 141 -8.22 15.92 -0.38
N GLN A 142 -8.36 17.11 -0.99
CA GLN A 142 -9.36 18.10 -0.61
C GLN A 142 -10.78 17.59 -0.89
N ILE A 143 -11.04 17.03 -2.07
CA ILE A 143 -12.32 16.40 -2.44
C ILE A 143 -12.67 15.29 -1.43
N TYR A 144 -11.73 14.39 -1.14
CA TYR A 144 -11.96 13.31 -0.18
C TYR A 144 -12.22 13.84 1.24
N ALA A 145 -11.44 14.82 1.70
CA ALA A 145 -11.60 15.42 3.02
C ALA A 145 -12.96 16.12 3.19
N ASP A 146 -13.34 16.97 2.23
CA ASP A 146 -14.60 17.73 2.26
C ASP A 146 -15.83 16.83 2.12
N LYS A 147 -15.74 15.73 1.38
CA LYS A 147 -16.84 14.75 1.32
C LYS A 147 -16.88 13.89 2.58
N ARG A 148 -15.76 13.31 3.03
CA ARG A 148 -15.74 12.28 4.08
C ARG A 148 -15.72 12.80 5.52
N THR A 149 -15.24 14.02 5.78
CA THR A 149 -14.98 14.50 7.15
C THR A 149 -15.52 15.90 7.44
N TRP A 150 -15.92 16.14 8.69
CA TRP A 150 -16.35 17.46 9.18
C TRP A 150 -15.20 18.38 9.56
N ASP A 151 -14.01 17.83 9.81
CA ASP A 151 -12.82 18.55 10.28
C ASP A 151 -11.72 18.70 9.21
N GLY A 152 -12.02 18.38 7.95
CA GLY A 152 -11.08 18.44 6.83
C GLY A 152 -9.93 17.43 6.90
N ARG A 153 -9.96 16.49 7.86
CA ARG A 153 -8.87 15.52 8.09
C ARG A 153 -9.23 14.15 7.52
N GLY A 154 -9.41 14.08 6.21
CA GLY A 154 -9.67 12.83 5.46
C GLY A 154 -8.48 11.87 5.51
N LEU A 155 -7.47 12.12 4.69
CA LEU A 155 -6.22 11.36 4.65
C LEU A 155 -5.08 12.20 5.25
N THR A 156 -4.47 11.74 6.34
CA THR A 156 -3.52 12.55 7.14
C THR A 156 -2.19 11.88 7.46
N VAL A 157 -1.99 10.60 7.11
CA VAL A 157 -0.71 9.90 7.33
C VAL A 157 0.27 10.28 6.21
N PRO A 158 1.42 10.91 6.49
CA PRO A 158 2.32 11.40 5.46
C PRO A 158 2.77 10.35 4.43
N SER A 159 3.10 9.13 4.88
CA SER A 159 3.43 8.03 3.97
C SER A 159 2.25 7.63 3.06
N GLN A 160 1.01 7.69 3.54
CA GLN A 160 -0.16 7.42 2.71
C GLN A 160 -0.40 8.53 1.67
N VAL A 161 -0.19 9.80 2.04
CA VAL A 161 -0.25 10.94 1.11
C VAL A 161 0.85 10.85 0.05
N ARG A 162 2.07 10.46 0.44
CA ARG A 162 3.21 10.31 -0.48
C ARG A 162 2.92 9.31 -1.61
N TYR A 163 2.21 8.23 -1.33
CA TYR A 163 1.92 7.20 -2.32
C TYR A 163 0.90 7.66 -3.37
N VAL A 164 -0.05 8.53 -3.00
CA VAL A 164 -0.91 9.20 -3.99
C VAL A 164 -0.09 10.14 -4.88
N ARG A 165 0.86 10.91 -4.31
CA ARG A 165 1.79 11.75 -5.09
C ARG A 165 2.74 10.95 -6.00
N TYR A 166 3.20 9.78 -5.55
CA TYR A 166 3.98 8.86 -6.40
C TYR A 166 3.13 8.35 -7.57
N PHE A 167 1.86 8.02 -7.34
CA PHE A 167 0.96 7.57 -8.39
C PHE A 167 0.65 8.68 -9.40
N GLU A 168 0.40 9.92 -8.94
CA GLU A 168 0.31 11.11 -9.78
C GLU A 168 1.58 11.31 -10.64
N GLN A 169 2.77 11.17 -10.05
CA GLN A 169 4.05 11.30 -10.77
C GLN A 169 4.26 10.21 -11.82
N HIS A 170 3.84 8.97 -11.54
CA HIS A 170 3.91 7.85 -12.48
C HIS A 170 2.96 8.07 -13.67
N LEU A 171 1.70 8.40 -13.41
CA LEU A 171 0.72 8.73 -14.46
C LEU A 171 1.17 9.92 -15.32
N ALA A 172 1.82 10.92 -14.72
CA ALA A 172 2.38 12.06 -15.43
C ALA A 172 3.69 11.74 -16.19
N SER A 173 4.37 10.63 -15.89
CA SER A 173 5.59 10.21 -16.59
C SER A 173 5.31 9.49 -17.91
N GLY A 174 4.23 8.71 -17.98
CA GLY A 174 3.92 7.85 -19.12
C GLY A 174 4.95 6.73 -19.36
N VAL A 175 5.67 6.33 -18.31
CA VAL A 175 6.66 5.24 -18.32
C VAL A 175 6.22 4.16 -17.33
N ASP A 176 6.36 2.90 -17.73
CA ASP A 176 6.03 1.72 -16.93
C ASP A 176 6.76 1.72 -15.58
N TYR A 177 6.16 1.06 -14.58
CA TYR A 177 6.70 1.03 -13.22
C TYR A 177 7.90 0.07 -13.10
N GLU A 178 9.09 0.57 -13.44
CA GLU A 178 10.38 -0.13 -13.25
C GLU A 178 11.19 0.48 -12.09
N PRO A 179 11.03 0.00 -10.85
CA PRO A 179 11.77 0.53 -9.71
C PRO A 179 13.25 0.12 -9.73
N PRO A 180 14.20 1.08 -9.62
CA PRO A 180 15.63 0.80 -9.63
C PRO A 180 16.07 0.14 -8.32
N LYS A 181 17.14 -0.65 -8.41
CA LYS A 181 17.79 -1.35 -7.31
C LYS A 181 18.74 -0.39 -6.59
N LEU A 182 18.42 -0.01 -5.36
CA LEU A 182 19.15 1.01 -4.60
C LEU A 182 19.73 0.45 -3.30
N ALA A 183 21.00 0.70 -3.03
CA ALA A 183 21.66 0.40 -1.76
C ALA A 183 21.60 1.61 -0.82
N PHE A 184 21.19 1.43 0.44
CA PHE A 184 21.32 2.50 1.44
C PHE A 184 22.79 2.75 1.78
N SER A 185 23.27 3.99 1.66
CA SER A 185 24.61 4.35 2.12
C SER A 185 24.62 5.25 3.36
N LYS A 186 23.61 6.13 3.51
CA LYS A 186 23.58 7.09 4.63
C LYS A 186 22.17 7.56 5.00
N ILE A 187 21.93 7.79 6.30
CA ILE A 187 20.78 8.53 6.83
C ILE A 187 21.32 9.67 7.71
N VAL A 188 20.75 10.87 7.60
CA VAL A 188 21.03 12.02 8.48
C VAL A 188 19.73 12.51 9.10
N ILE A 189 19.73 12.66 10.43
CA ILE A 189 18.59 13.14 11.22
C ILE A 189 18.99 14.50 11.79
N THR A 190 18.20 15.56 11.57
CA THR A 190 18.57 16.93 11.98
C THR A 190 17.35 17.84 12.15
N PRO A 191 17.26 18.65 13.22
CA PRO A 191 17.90 18.47 14.53
C PRO A 191 17.66 17.08 15.13
N THR A 192 18.39 16.75 16.19
CA THR A 192 18.24 15.50 16.94
C THR A 192 16.92 15.50 17.71
N PRO A 193 16.05 14.48 17.56
CA PRO A 193 14.86 14.34 18.39
C PRO A 193 15.21 14.39 19.87
N LYS A 194 14.47 15.19 20.65
CA LYS A 194 14.74 15.44 22.08
C LYS A 194 14.83 14.14 22.88
N VAL A 195 13.98 13.18 22.55
CA VAL A 195 13.94 11.82 23.12
C VAL A 195 15.28 11.06 22.98
N PHE A 196 16.07 11.32 21.93
CA PHE A 196 17.35 10.64 21.72
C PHE A 196 18.52 11.20 22.54
N TYR A 197 18.36 12.31 23.26
CA TYR A 197 19.38 12.75 24.23
C TYR A 197 19.38 11.85 25.46
N ASP A 198 18.19 11.53 26.00
CA ASP A 198 18.04 10.71 27.21
C ASP A 198 18.03 9.20 26.93
N TYR A 199 17.70 8.78 25.70
CA TYR A 199 17.44 7.38 25.36
C TYR A 199 18.22 6.87 24.14
N GLU A 200 18.54 5.58 24.18
CA GLU A 200 19.22 4.87 23.09
C GLU A 200 18.33 4.85 21.83
N MET A 201 18.81 5.52 20.76
CA MET A 201 18.21 5.42 19.43
C MET A 201 18.39 4.01 18.88
N ARG A 202 17.32 3.46 18.31
CA ARG A 202 17.33 2.21 17.55
C ARG A 202 16.57 2.43 16.24
N PHE A 203 17.00 1.82 15.15
CA PHE A 203 16.25 1.85 13.88
C PHE A 203 16.19 0.48 13.23
N SER A 204 15.24 0.30 12.29
CA SER A 204 15.15 -0.87 11.43
C SER A 204 14.58 -0.48 10.07
N ILE A 205 15.10 -1.14 9.02
CA ILE A 205 14.62 -1.04 7.64
C ILE A 205 13.86 -2.33 7.34
N TYR A 206 12.70 -2.21 6.69
CA TYR A 206 11.86 -3.33 6.29
C TYR A 206 11.50 -3.23 4.81
N HIS A 207 11.44 -4.37 4.13
CA HIS A 207 11.10 -4.55 2.72
C HIS A 207 10.29 -5.85 2.59
N GLY A 208 9.24 -5.88 1.78
CA GLY A 208 8.30 -7.01 1.71
C GLY A 208 7.72 -7.41 3.08
N GLY A 209 7.52 -6.44 3.99
CA GLY A 209 7.15 -6.68 5.41
C GLY A 209 8.28 -7.18 6.32
N HIS A 210 9.32 -7.82 5.77
CA HIS A 210 10.43 -8.41 6.51
C HIS A 210 11.50 -7.41 6.95
N LYS A 211 12.14 -7.67 8.09
CA LYS A 211 13.10 -6.76 8.77
C LYS A 211 14.53 -6.96 8.26
N ILE A 212 14.86 -6.39 7.10
CA ILE A 212 16.13 -6.65 6.39
C ILE A 212 17.39 -6.04 7.05
N TYR A 213 17.27 -4.91 7.78
CA TYR A 213 18.44 -4.23 8.36
C TYR A 213 18.10 -3.49 9.65
N ASN A 214 19.08 -3.29 10.53
CA ASN A 214 18.88 -2.59 11.79
C ASN A 214 20.19 -2.03 12.38
N TRP A 215 20.07 -1.19 13.41
CA TRP A 215 21.16 -0.49 14.09
C TRP A 215 22.31 -1.35 14.66
N ARG A 216 22.14 -2.68 14.80
CA ARG A 216 23.19 -3.59 15.32
C ARG A 216 24.07 -4.20 14.24
N GLN A 217 23.79 -3.95 12.97
CA GLN A 217 24.54 -4.55 11.87
C GLN A 217 26.00 -4.07 11.89
N GLN A 218 26.96 -4.98 11.65
CA GLN A 218 28.40 -4.67 11.70
C GLN A 218 28.84 -3.61 10.68
N THR A 219 28.01 -3.35 9.67
CA THR A 219 28.23 -2.35 8.62
C THR A 219 27.62 -0.99 8.96
N CYS A 220 26.92 -0.87 10.09
CA CYS A 220 26.22 0.34 10.55
C CYS A 220 27.08 1.14 11.53
N PHE A 221 27.40 2.39 11.19
CA PHE A 221 28.13 3.32 12.04
C PHE A 221 27.24 4.51 12.38
N ILE A 222 27.12 4.85 13.67
CA ILE A 222 26.23 5.89 14.17
C ILE A 222 27.06 6.98 14.87
N GLU A 223 27.17 8.13 14.24
CA GLU A 223 27.85 9.32 14.74
C GLU A 223 26.82 10.34 15.27
N ARG A 224 27.21 11.13 16.28
CA ARG A 224 26.44 12.27 16.78
C ARG A 224 27.31 13.51 16.74
N GLN A 225 26.92 14.52 15.96
CA GLN A 225 27.70 15.75 15.76
C GLN A 225 26.77 16.94 15.55
N ASN A 226 27.01 18.09 16.22
CA ASN A 226 26.36 19.38 15.94
C ASN A 226 24.83 19.33 15.78
N ASP A 227 24.14 18.71 16.75
CA ASP A 227 22.68 18.47 16.73
C ASP A 227 22.20 17.61 15.54
N ARG A 228 23.06 16.69 15.08
CA ARG A 228 22.72 15.70 14.03
C ARG A 228 23.06 14.30 14.51
N ILE A 229 22.24 13.33 14.10
CA ILE A 229 22.64 11.92 14.08
C ILE A 229 22.95 11.56 12.62
N ILE A 230 24.13 11.00 12.38
CA ILE A 230 24.56 10.52 11.07
C ILE A 230 24.74 9.01 11.18
N ILE A 231 23.99 8.28 10.35
CA ILE A 231 24.04 6.83 10.24
C ILE A 231 24.67 6.52 8.89
N ARG A 232 25.80 5.81 8.87
CA ARG A 232 26.49 5.34 7.66
C ARG A 232 26.37 3.84 7.57
N MET A 233 26.17 3.32 6.37
CA MET A 233 26.06 1.89 6.10
C MET A 233 27.12 1.51 5.07
N SER A 234 28.27 0.99 5.52
CA SER A 234 29.41 0.70 4.62
C SER A 234 29.11 -0.41 3.61
N ARG A 235 28.15 -1.26 3.96
CA ARG A 235 27.38 -2.17 3.10
C ARG A 235 25.97 -2.18 3.69
N GLY A 236 25.14 -1.24 3.25
CA GLY A 236 23.71 -1.24 3.57
C GLY A 236 22.94 -2.26 2.72
N PRO A 237 21.65 -2.47 2.98
CA PRO A 237 20.83 -3.36 2.18
C PRO A 237 20.54 -2.73 0.81
N SER A 238 20.58 -3.55 -0.24
CA SER A 238 19.99 -3.25 -1.54
C SER A 238 18.49 -3.57 -1.51
N ILE A 239 17.68 -2.71 -2.11
CA ILE A 239 16.22 -2.82 -2.19
C ILE A 239 15.73 -2.43 -3.59
N THR A 240 14.51 -2.84 -3.94
CA THR A 240 13.73 -2.22 -5.02
C THR A 240 12.27 -2.09 -4.59
N GLY A 241 11.55 -1.09 -5.10
CA GLY A 241 10.17 -0.81 -4.75
C GLY A 241 10.01 -0.29 -3.32
N ASP A 242 9.02 -0.81 -2.60
CA ASP A 242 8.53 -0.25 -1.34
C ASP A 242 9.40 -0.57 -0.11
N VAL A 243 9.85 0.47 0.59
CA VAL A 243 10.68 0.37 1.79
C VAL A 243 10.14 1.21 2.96
N LYS A 244 10.15 0.60 4.14
CA LYS A 244 9.76 1.19 5.42
C LYS A 244 11.00 1.41 6.28
N VAL A 245 11.22 2.62 6.75
CA VAL A 245 12.24 2.92 7.77
C VAL A 245 11.54 3.35 9.05
N ALA A 246 11.85 2.67 10.16
CA ALA A 246 11.22 2.92 11.46
C ALA A 246 12.27 3.19 12.54
N PHE A 247 12.03 4.23 13.33
CA PHE A 247 12.89 4.68 14.42
C PHE A 247 12.21 4.50 15.78
N PHE A 248 12.99 4.09 16.76
CA PHE A 248 12.56 3.66 18.07
C PHE A 248 13.52 4.18 19.14
N TYR A 249 13.06 4.20 20.39
CA TYR A 249 13.90 4.46 21.56
C TYR A 249 13.70 3.39 22.64
N LYS A 250 14.75 3.13 23.43
CA LYS A 250 14.66 2.30 24.63
C LYS A 250 14.88 3.15 25.90
N GLY A 251 13.88 3.14 26.78
CA GLY A 251 13.99 3.63 28.16
C GLY A 251 13.93 2.47 29.17
N LEU A 252 13.36 2.74 30.36
CA LEU A 252 13.11 1.68 31.36
C LEU A 252 12.07 0.64 30.88
N PHE A 253 11.21 1.03 29.93
CA PHE A 253 10.17 0.19 29.34
C PHE A 253 10.59 -0.31 27.94
N PRO A 254 9.97 -1.41 27.41
CA PRO A 254 10.30 -1.98 26.10
C PRO A 254 10.25 -0.97 24.93
N LYS A 255 10.98 -1.32 23.86
CA LYS A 255 11.17 -0.58 22.59
C LYS A 255 9.92 0.20 22.17
N ARG A 256 9.94 1.53 22.26
CA ARG A 256 8.83 2.41 21.83
C ARG A 256 9.11 2.98 20.44
N PRO A 257 8.12 3.05 19.52
CA PRO A 257 8.26 3.80 18.28
C PRO A 257 8.42 5.29 18.57
N LEU A 258 9.24 5.96 17.76
CA LEU A 258 9.41 7.41 17.77
C LEU A 258 8.76 8.03 16.53
N PHE A 259 9.13 7.55 15.35
CA PHE A 259 8.59 7.91 14.03
C PHE A 259 8.86 6.80 13.00
N ARG A 260 8.16 6.85 11.87
CA ARG A 260 8.43 6.00 10.69
C ARG A 260 8.18 6.77 9.39
N PHE A 261 8.63 6.22 8.28
CA PHE A 261 8.23 6.66 6.95
C PHE A 261 8.34 5.52 5.93
N TRP A 262 7.55 5.61 4.87
CA TRP A 262 7.66 4.79 3.66
C TRP A 262 8.17 5.61 2.48
N LEU A 263 8.92 4.92 1.61
CA LEU A 263 9.49 5.39 0.35
C LEU A 263 9.37 4.28 -0.70
N ASN A 264 9.44 4.64 -1.98
CA ASN A 264 9.51 3.69 -3.08
C ASN A 264 10.70 4.09 -3.99
N THR A 265 11.55 3.13 -4.39
CA THR A 265 12.84 3.44 -5.04
C THR A 265 12.72 4.18 -6.38
N ALA A 266 11.63 3.99 -7.14
CA ALA A 266 11.41 4.67 -8.41
C ALA A 266 11.41 6.20 -8.26
N PHE A 267 10.83 6.69 -7.16
CA PHE A 267 10.56 8.11 -6.91
C PHE A 267 11.63 8.78 -6.03
N ILE A 268 12.80 8.16 -5.86
CA ILE A 268 13.94 8.76 -5.16
C ILE A 268 14.79 9.50 -6.21
N PRO A 269 14.86 10.85 -6.16
CA PRO A 269 15.54 11.61 -7.19
C PRO A 269 17.06 11.44 -7.10
N ILE A 270 17.71 11.56 -8.26
CA ILE A 270 19.17 11.63 -8.39
C ILE A 270 19.70 12.82 -7.59
N ASP A 271 20.78 12.61 -6.86
CA ASP A 271 21.42 13.67 -6.08
C ASP A 271 22.11 14.66 -7.05
N PRO A 272 21.67 15.93 -7.11
CA PRO A 272 22.19 16.92 -8.06
C PRO A 272 23.62 17.38 -7.75
N SER A 273 24.26 16.85 -6.69
CA SER A 273 25.68 17.07 -6.40
C SER A 273 26.60 15.95 -6.91
N THR A 274 26.06 14.96 -7.64
CA THR A 274 26.82 13.85 -8.24
C THR A 274 27.29 14.22 -9.65
N SER A 275 28.54 13.90 -9.98
CA SER A 275 29.06 13.89 -11.36
C SER A 275 28.81 12.54 -12.05
N ASP A 276 28.87 12.49 -13.39
CA ASP A 276 28.59 11.29 -14.21
C ASP A 276 29.64 10.15 -14.13
N ALA A 277 30.25 9.93 -12.96
CA ALA A 277 31.29 8.93 -12.75
C ALA A 277 31.01 8.07 -11.50
N THR A 278 30.81 6.76 -11.72
CA THR A 278 30.52 5.72 -10.71
C THR A 278 29.13 5.89 -10.03
N PRO A 279 28.62 4.90 -9.26
CA PRO A 279 27.19 4.60 -9.21
C PRO A 279 26.32 5.76 -8.75
N ARG A 280 25.23 5.97 -9.50
CA ARG A 280 24.45 7.21 -9.47
C ARG A 280 23.81 7.43 -8.10
N ALA A 281 24.37 8.34 -7.32
CA ALA A 281 23.83 8.64 -6.00
C ALA A 281 22.42 9.25 -6.11
N ARG A 282 21.51 8.79 -5.25
CA ARG A 282 20.12 9.29 -5.14
C ARG A 282 19.88 9.79 -3.73
N ARG A 283 19.13 10.89 -3.57
CA ARG A 283 18.92 11.55 -2.27
C ARG A 283 17.51 12.08 -2.11
N ILE A 284 16.85 11.72 -1.02
CA ILE A 284 15.56 12.29 -0.62
C ILE A 284 15.64 12.93 0.78
N ARG A 285 14.87 14.00 0.98
CA ARG A 285 14.77 14.75 2.24
C ARG A 285 13.32 14.85 2.68
N LEU A 286 12.98 14.21 3.80
CA LEU A 286 11.66 14.25 4.40
C LEU A 286 11.65 15.30 5.54
N PRO A 287 10.93 16.43 5.40
CA PRO A 287 10.67 17.34 6.53
C PRO A 287 9.72 16.72 7.57
N LYS A 288 9.58 17.35 8.75
CA LYS A 288 8.68 16.92 9.84
C LYS A 288 7.24 16.66 9.39
N SER A 289 6.72 17.51 8.51
CA SER A 289 5.39 17.39 7.90
C SER A 289 5.22 16.16 6.99
N GLU A 290 6.32 15.48 6.67
CA GLU A 290 6.36 14.32 5.77
C GLU A 290 6.72 13.00 6.48
N ILE A 291 6.82 13.01 7.81
CA ILE A 291 7.24 11.85 8.61
C ILE A 291 6.07 11.41 9.53
N ASP A 292 5.73 10.12 9.47
CA ASP A 292 4.64 9.55 10.28
C ASP A 292 4.99 9.60 11.78
N ASP A 293 3.98 9.78 12.63
CA ASP A 293 4.09 10.09 14.07
C ASP A 293 4.80 11.41 14.42
N ALA A 294 5.58 12.01 13.51
CA ALA A 294 6.30 13.27 13.73
C ALA A 294 5.48 14.51 13.32
N ILE A 295 4.61 14.39 12.33
CA ILE A 295 3.64 15.44 11.93
C ILE A 295 2.72 15.88 13.07
N ASP A 296 2.34 14.96 13.97
CA ASP A 296 1.41 15.23 15.06
C ASP A 296 2.00 16.04 16.22
N ASP A 297 3.34 16.13 16.33
CA ASP A 297 4.08 16.88 17.34
C ASP A 297 4.08 18.41 17.06
N ARG A 298 2.88 18.99 16.96
CA ARG A 298 2.64 20.40 16.58
C ARG A 298 3.14 21.43 17.60
N TYR A 299 3.58 20.99 18.78
CA TYR A 299 4.19 21.83 19.82
C TYR A 299 5.71 21.62 19.95
N HIS A 300 6.31 20.79 19.08
CA HIS A 300 7.75 20.53 19.02
C HIS A 300 8.33 19.97 20.33
N GLU A 301 7.55 19.17 21.05
CA GLU A 301 7.92 18.54 22.31
C GLU A 301 8.94 17.41 22.10
N ARG A 302 8.84 16.69 20.97
CA ARG A 302 9.70 15.54 20.65
C ARG A 302 10.69 15.87 19.52
N PHE A 303 10.27 16.66 18.53
CA PHE A 303 11.03 17.00 17.34
C PHE A 303 11.09 18.53 17.15
N GLY A 304 12.27 19.08 16.91
CA GLY A 304 12.44 20.51 16.61
C GLY A 304 11.62 20.98 15.42
N GLU A 305 11.48 22.30 15.25
CA GLU A 305 10.72 22.92 14.17
C GLU A 305 11.20 22.48 12.79
N ASN A 306 12.49 22.66 12.52
CA ASN A 306 13.13 22.30 11.26
C ASN A 306 13.53 20.80 11.17
N PHE A 307 12.89 19.92 11.94
CA PHE A 307 13.17 18.48 11.93
C PHE A 307 13.01 17.88 10.53
N ALA A 308 14.00 17.10 10.12
CA ALA A 308 14.00 16.35 8.88
C ALA A 308 14.86 15.09 8.97
N VAL A 309 14.62 14.17 8.04
CA VAL A 309 15.49 13.04 7.76
C VAL A 309 15.90 13.08 6.29
N GLU A 310 17.21 13.09 6.04
CA GLU A 310 17.81 12.97 4.71
C GLU A 310 18.33 11.53 4.55
N ILE A 311 18.04 10.91 3.41
CA ILE A 311 18.47 9.54 3.08
C ILE A 311 19.23 9.60 1.75
N MET A 312 20.42 9.01 1.73
CA MET A 312 21.24 8.82 0.53
C MET A 312 21.35 7.33 0.19
N PHE A 313 21.28 7.08 -1.11
CA PHE A 313 21.38 5.76 -1.73
C PHE A 313 22.42 5.80 -2.84
N GLU A 314 22.97 4.64 -3.16
CA GLU A 314 23.78 4.38 -4.35
C GLU A 314 23.01 3.43 -5.27
N GLU A 315 22.96 3.73 -6.57
CA GLU A 315 22.31 2.89 -7.58
C GLU A 315 23.14 1.63 -7.81
N VAL A 316 22.52 0.45 -7.66
CA VAL A 316 23.20 -0.83 -7.81
C VAL A 316 23.12 -1.24 -9.27
N GLU A 317 24.22 -1.05 -10.00
CA GLU A 317 24.37 -1.60 -11.34
C GLU A 317 24.17 -3.12 -11.27
N GLU A 318 23.25 -3.64 -12.07
CA GLU A 318 23.09 -5.09 -12.21
C GLU A 318 24.15 -5.60 -13.20
N GLU A 319 25.04 -6.45 -12.69
CA GLU A 319 26.01 -7.18 -13.50
C GLU A 319 25.25 -7.97 -14.58
N ARG A 320 25.39 -7.57 -15.85
CA ARG A 320 24.80 -8.26 -17.03
C ARG A 320 25.52 -9.59 -17.34
N GLU A 321 26.03 -10.28 -16.32
CA GLU A 321 26.71 -11.56 -16.41
C GLU A 321 25.72 -12.72 -16.65
N SER A 322 25.37 -12.95 -17.91
CA SER A 322 25.22 -14.30 -18.50
C SER A 322 24.82 -14.24 -19.97
N VAL A 323 24.01 -13.25 -20.38
CA VAL A 323 23.45 -13.24 -21.74
C VAL A 323 24.53 -12.96 -22.79
N MET A 324 25.39 -11.95 -22.57
CA MET A 324 26.47 -11.63 -23.51
C MET A 324 27.56 -12.70 -23.58
N SER A 325 27.82 -13.43 -22.49
CA SER A 325 28.78 -14.54 -22.50
C SER A 325 28.22 -15.81 -23.17
N LEU A 326 26.90 -16.00 -23.17
CA LEU A 326 26.24 -17.04 -23.96
C LEU A 326 26.20 -16.70 -25.46
N VAL A 327 25.97 -15.43 -25.81
CA VAL A 327 26.01 -14.96 -27.22
C VAL A 327 27.44 -15.04 -27.77
N GLY A 328 28.45 -14.54 -27.04
CA GLY A 328 29.85 -14.57 -27.51
C GLY A 328 30.38 -16.00 -27.75
N ASN A 329 29.91 -16.99 -26.98
CA ASN A 329 30.28 -18.40 -27.20
C ASN A 329 29.61 -19.03 -28.43
N LEU A 330 28.59 -18.41 -29.02
CA LEU A 330 27.94 -18.89 -30.26
C LEU A 330 28.59 -18.31 -31.53
N GLU A 331 29.32 -17.20 -31.42
CA GLU A 331 30.02 -16.57 -32.55
C GLU A 331 31.39 -17.23 -32.86
N GLU A 332 31.98 -18.00 -31.94
CA GLU A 332 33.29 -18.65 -32.14
C GLU A 332 33.26 -20.08 -32.74
N GLU A 333 32.09 -20.74 -32.86
CA GLU A 333 31.96 -22.07 -33.50
C GLU A 333 31.34 -22.06 -34.92
N GLY A 334 31.22 -20.88 -35.55
CA GLY A 334 30.66 -20.73 -36.90
C GLY A 334 31.71 -20.72 -38.03
N ASP A 335 32.00 -21.87 -38.65
CA ASP A 335 32.74 -21.94 -39.93
C ASP A 335 31.85 -21.48 -41.11
N ALA A 336 32.46 -21.01 -42.20
CA ALA A 336 31.79 -20.20 -43.20
C ALA A 336 30.85 -20.97 -44.15
N GLY A 337 29.57 -20.55 -44.23
CA GLY A 337 28.63 -21.04 -45.25
C GLY A 337 27.26 -20.34 -45.29
N ASP A 338 26.98 -19.68 -46.42
CA ASP A 338 25.70 -19.14 -46.94
C ASP A 338 24.88 -18.10 -46.13
N ASP A 339 24.32 -17.12 -46.86
CA ASP A 339 23.40 -16.08 -46.36
C ASP A 339 22.03 -16.68 -45.96
N GLN A 340 21.62 -16.53 -44.70
CA GLN A 340 20.21 -16.48 -44.28
C GLN A 340 20.02 -15.46 -43.15
N ASP A 341 18.94 -14.66 -43.23
CA ASP A 341 18.61 -13.64 -42.24
C ASP A 341 18.30 -14.25 -40.86
N ILE A 342 19.12 -13.96 -39.85
CA ILE A 342 18.86 -14.34 -38.45
C ILE A 342 17.95 -13.29 -37.82
N GLU A 343 16.64 -13.55 -37.83
CA GLU A 343 15.66 -12.75 -37.10
C GLU A 343 15.88 -12.91 -35.58
N LEU A 344 16.24 -11.81 -34.91
CA LEU A 344 16.66 -11.84 -33.50
C LEU A 344 15.44 -11.93 -32.55
N VAL A 345 14.87 -13.14 -32.43
CA VAL A 345 13.71 -13.40 -31.57
C VAL A 345 14.05 -13.14 -30.10
N ALA A 346 13.53 -12.04 -29.56
CA ALA A 346 13.63 -11.73 -28.14
C ALA A 346 12.77 -12.71 -27.32
N VAL A 347 13.40 -13.74 -26.75
CA VAL A 347 12.73 -14.71 -25.88
C VAL A 347 12.33 -14.06 -24.56
N SER A 348 11.06 -13.67 -24.45
CA SER A 348 10.46 -13.27 -23.17
C SER A 348 10.39 -14.49 -22.25
N VAL A 349 11.12 -14.44 -21.13
CA VAL A 349 11.18 -15.54 -20.15
C VAL A 349 9.98 -15.48 -19.20
N HIS A 350 8.81 -15.89 -19.69
CA HIS A 350 7.72 -16.28 -18.81
C HIS A 350 8.07 -17.60 -18.11
N GLY A 351 8.46 -17.50 -16.83
CA GLY A 351 8.75 -18.66 -15.99
C GLY A 351 7.48 -19.35 -15.52
N GLU A 352 7.01 -20.38 -16.25
CA GLU A 352 5.93 -21.25 -15.79
C GLU A 352 6.34 -22.05 -14.53
N PHE A 353 5.74 -21.72 -13.39
CA PHE A 353 6.09 -22.32 -12.10
C PHE A 353 5.38 -23.66 -11.87
N ASN A 354 5.84 -24.71 -12.55
CA ASN A 354 5.28 -26.06 -12.43
C ASN A 354 5.52 -26.68 -11.04
N MET A 355 4.46 -26.83 -10.24
CA MET A 355 4.51 -27.57 -8.97
C MET A 355 4.60 -29.08 -9.20
N ALA A 356 5.76 -29.67 -8.91
CA ALA A 356 5.90 -31.11 -8.78
C ALA A 356 5.45 -31.58 -7.38
N LEU A 357 4.33 -32.32 -7.32
CA LEU A 357 3.88 -32.96 -6.08
C LEU A 357 4.78 -34.18 -5.76
N GLY A 358 5.43 -34.16 -4.59
CA GLY A 358 6.23 -35.27 -4.08
C GLY A 358 5.76 -35.73 -2.70
N GLU A 359 5.14 -36.91 -2.63
CA GLU A 359 4.77 -37.56 -1.37
C GLU A 359 6.01 -38.10 -0.63
N GLY A 360 6.13 -37.91 0.71
CA GLY A 360 7.37 -38.30 1.36
C GLY A 360 7.53 -38.21 2.89
N LYS A 361 6.57 -38.72 3.69
CA LYS A 361 6.73 -39.21 5.10
C LYS A 361 7.56 -38.35 6.10
N GLY A 362 6.90 -37.82 7.13
CA GLY A 362 7.57 -37.14 8.25
C GLY A 362 8.14 -38.06 9.35
N VAL A 363 8.88 -37.45 10.28
CA VAL A 363 9.30 -37.99 11.59
C VAL A 363 9.28 -36.82 12.60
N ASP A 364 8.89 -37.07 13.84
CA ASP A 364 8.72 -36.06 14.89
C ASP A 364 10.05 -35.48 15.43
N GLY A 365 10.01 -34.24 15.96
CA GLY A 365 11.17 -33.60 16.60
C GLY A 365 10.84 -32.26 17.29
N GLU A 366 11.05 -32.21 18.60
CA GLU A 366 10.95 -31.02 19.46
C GLU A 366 11.94 -29.90 19.03
N GLY A 367 11.72 -28.61 19.25
CA GLY A 367 10.66 -27.93 19.99
C GLY A 367 11.20 -26.74 20.79
N HIS A 368 11.37 -25.58 20.16
CA HIS A 368 11.78 -24.32 20.82
C HIS A 368 10.97 -23.12 20.30
N GLN A 369 10.78 -22.13 21.17
CA GLN A 369 9.75 -21.10 21.06
C GLN A 369 10.35 -19.72 21.30
N GLU A 370 10.35 -18.85 20.28
CA GLU A 370 10.63 -17.42 20.39
C GLU A 370 9.46 -16.60 19.81
N ASP A 371 9.20 -15.43 20.40
CA ASP A 371 7.93 -14.71 20.23
C ASP A 371 7.81 -13.99 18.86
N GLY A 372 6.71 -14.28 18.14
CA GLY A 372 6.39 -13.61 16.89
C GLY A 372 5.86 -12.17 17.07
N GLU A 373 6.45 -11.20 16.37
CA GLU A 373 5.81 -9.91 16.10
C GLU A 373 4.60 -10.17 15.17
N SER A 374 3.37 -10.21 15.71
CA SER A 374 2.16 -10.58 14.95
C SER A 374 1.77 -9.54 13.89
N SER A 375 2.02 -9.84 12.61
CA SER A 375 1.54 -9.07 11.46
C SER A 375 0.09 -9.44 11.11
N THR A 376 -0.85 -8.59 11.51
CA THR A 376 -2.30 -8.76 11.28
C THR A 376 -2.73 -8.21 9.91
N HIS A 377 -3.01 -9.07 8.93
CA HIS A 377 -3.38 -8.68 7.55
C HIS A 377 -4.92 -8.60 7.35
N SER A 378 -5.43 -7.53 6.70
CA SER A 378 -6.87 -7.15 6.56
C SER A 378 -7.03 -5.94 5.60
N ASP A 379 -8.18 -5.39 5.14
CA ASP A 379 -9.60 -5.77 4.82
C ASP A 379 -10.24 -4.46 4.26
N LEU A 380 -10.99 -4.32 3.14
CA LEU A 380 -11.29 -5.08 1.89
C LEU A 380 -11.88 -4.01 0.89
N ILE A 381 -12.07 -4.30 -0.42
CA ILE A 381 -12.80 -3.42 -1.36
C ILE A 381 -13.99 -4.18 -2.00
N VAL A 382 -15.11 -3.48 -2.25
CA VAL A 382 -16.35 -4.06 -2.77
C VAL A 382 -16.89 -3.22 -3.94
N LEU A 383 -17.48 -3.85 -4.94
CA LEU A 383 -18.04 -3.20 -6.14
C LEU A 383 -19.55 -3.48 -6.23
N GLU A 384 -20.35 -2.95 -5.30
CA GLU A 384 -21.79 -3.22 -5.24
C GLU A 384 -22.57 -2.68 -6.45
N GLY A 385 -23.34 -3.56 -7.11
CA GLY A 385 -24.39 -3.23 -8.06
C GLY A 385 -25.59 -4.18 -7.87
N LEU A 386 -26.81 -3.66 -7.82
CA LEU A 386 -27.98 -4.41 -7.33
C LEU A 386 -28.88 -5.00 -8.44
N SER A 387 -29.01 -6.34 -8.52
CA SER A 387 -30.25 -7.01 -9.00
C SER A 387 -30.37 -8.53 -8.79
N SER A 388 -30.96 -8.94 -7.66
CA SER A 388 -32.04 -9.96 -7.55
C SER A 388 -31.88 -11.39 -8.14
N SER A 389 -31.48 -12.31 -7.25
CA SER A 389 -32.20 -13.56 -6.85
C SER A 389 -32.13 -14.90 -7.65
N ARG A 390 -31.73 -15.95 -6.90
CA ARG A 390 -32.16 -17.39 -6.94
C ARG A 390 -31.61 -18.31 -8.07
N GLU A 391 -31.28 -19.60 -7.86
CA GLU A 391 -31.24 -20.51 -6.66
C GLU A 391 -30.39 -21.79 -6.96
N LEU A 392 -29.97 -22.55 -5.93
CA LEU A 392 -29.48 -23.97 -5.89
C LEU A 392 -28.00 -24.39 -6.16
N GLU A 393 -27.37 -24.86 -5.07
CA GLU A 393 -26.71 -26.18 -4.81
C GLU A 393 -25.31 -26.62 -5.36
N GLU A 394 -24.47 -26.99 -4.37
CA GLU A 394 -23.40 -28.02 -4.27
C GLU A 394 -22.12 -28.00 -5.15
N GLY A 395 -20.95 -28.13 -4.48
CA GLY A 395 -19.67 -28.53 -5.09
C GLY A 395 -18.43 -27.89 -4.45
N GLU A 396 -17.69 -28.62 -3.59
CA GLU A 396 -16.40 -28.13 -3.06
C GLU A 396 -15.26 -28.22 -4.09
N THR A 397 -14.58 -27.10 -4.37
CA THR A 397 -13.09 -27.00 -4.42
C THR A 397 -12.66 -25.55 -4.61
N GLY A 398 -11.45 -25.20 -4.14
CA GLY A 398 -10.98 -23.81 -4.12
C GLY A 398 -10.51 -23.30 -5.48
N GLY A 399 -11.01 -22.13 -5.86
CA GLY A 399 -10.58 -21.35 -7.03
C GLY A 399 -11.26 -19.97 -7.04
N ALA A 400 -10.63 -18.97 -7.65
CA ALA A 400 -11.25 -17.66 -7.87
C ALA A 400 -12.07 -17.71 -9.17
N TYR A 401 -13.32 -17.24 -9.12
CA TYR A 401 -14.26 -17.26 -10.25
C TYR A 401 -14.97 -15.92 -10.40
N VAL A 402 -15.27 -15.54 -11.64
CA VAL A 402 -16.00 -14.31 -12.00
C VAL A 402 -17.11 -14.68 -12.99
N ASN A 403 -18.33 -14.16 -12.82
CA ASN A 403 -19.36 -14.19 -13.87
C ASN A 403 -20.45 -13.12 -13.75
N VAL A 404 -21.36 -13.07 -14.73
CA VAL A 404 -22.09 -11.86 -15.19
C VAL A 404 -23.57 -12.17 -15.49
N THR A 405 -24.50 -11.19 -15.44
CA THR A 405 -25.57 -11.02 -16.48
C THR A 405 -26.40 -9.71 -16.41
N GLU A 406 -27.20 -9.49 -17.45
CA GLU A 406 -27.82 -8.23 -17.90
C GLU A 406 -28.95 -7.63 -17.01
N LYS A 407 -29.19 -6.33 -17.21
CA LYS A 407 -30.45 -5.64 -16.86
C LYS A 407 -31.31 -5.43 -18.11
N ARG A 408 -32.42 -6.15 -18.23
CA ARG A 408 -33.34 -6.02 -19.37
C ARG A 408 -34.01 -4.65 -19.45
N SER A 409 -34.18 -4.17 -20.67
CA SER A 409 -35.04 -3.02 -20.98
C SER A 409 -36.51 -3.34 -20.70
N ASN A 410 -37.26 -2.32 -20.27
CA ASN A 410 -38.71 -2.29 -20.40
C ASN A 410 -39.21 -0.85 -20.54
N GLN A 411 -40.12 -0.63 -21.48
CA GLN A 411 -40.62 0.69 -21.87
C GLN A 411 -42.15 0.68 -21.76
N ARG A 412 -42.75 1.81 -21.34
CA ARG A 412 -44.22 2.03 -21.23
C ARG A 412 -44.83 1.35 -19.99
N TYR A 413 -45.93 1.85 -19.42
CA TYR A 413 -46.86 2.87 -19.91
C TYR A 413 -46.58 4.29 -19.42
#